data_AF-A0A0F3PIA9-F1
#
_entry.id   AF-A0A0F3PIA9-F1
#
_cell.length_a   1.000
_cell.length_b   1.000
_cell.length_c   1.000
_cell.angle_alpha   90.00
_cell.angle_beta   90.00
_cell.angle_gamma   90.00
#
_symmetry.space_group_name_H-M   'P 1'
#
loop_
_entity.id
_entity.type
_entity.pdbx_description
1 polymer ?
#
loop_
_entity_poly.entity_id
_entity_poly.type
_entity_poly.pdbx_seq_one_letter_code
_entity_poly.pdbx_strand_id
1 'polypeptide(L)' 'MLIDYAMPADEGKDLLNEAANKFHLSMRAYNRILRVARTIADLENVDKGLKVHIAKALSYRILSSFFAIYLR' A
#
# COMPACT_ATOMS: atom_id res chain seq x y z
N MET A 1 7.63 -15.61 5.56
CA MET A 1 7.77 -14.90 6.85
C MET A 1 7.91 -13.41 6.59
N LEU A 2 6.85 -12.65 6.85
CA LEU A 2 6.81 -11.18 7.03
C LEU A 2 5.43 -10.80 7.61
N ILE A 3 4.83 -11.70 8.41
CA ILE A 3 3.44 -11.55 8.87
C ILE A 3 3.37 -10.84 10.24
N ASP A 4 4.43 -10.88 11.05
CA ASP A 4 4.25 -10.64 12.50
C ASP A 4 4.66 -9.28 13.05
N TYR A 5 4.91 -8.23 12.24
CA TYR A 5 5.31 -6.95 12.87
C TYR A 5 4.70 -5.65 12.36
N ALA A 6 3.65 -5.68 11.54
CA ALA A 6 2.95 -4.44 11.22
C ALA A 6 1.57 -4.70 10.63
N MET A 7 0.68 -5.34 11.38
CA MET A 7 -0.73 -5.22 11.03
C MET A 7 -1.07 -3.73 11.01
N PRO A 8 -1.54 -3.17 9.88
CA PRO A 8 -2.13 -1.84 9.92
C PRO A 8 -3.23 -1.86 10.99
N ALA A 9 -3.37 -0.76 11.74
CA ALA A 9 -4.58 -0.53 12.52
C ALA A 9 -5.80 -0.78 11.61
N ASP A 10 -6.90 -1.28 12.17
CA ASP A 10 -8.02 -1.87 11.40
C ASP A 10 -8.43 -1.02 10.18
N GLU A 11 -8.47 0.30 10.33
CA GLU A 11 -8.80 1.24 9.25
C GLU A 11 -7.88 1.18 8.01
N GLY A 12 -6.58 0.90 8.20
CA GLY A 12 -5.63 0.77 7.09
C GLY A 12 -5.80 -0.56 6.37
N LYS A 13 -6.20 -1.61 7.09
CA LYS A 13 -6.49 -2.93 6.52
C LYS A 13 -7.72 -2.87 5.63
N ASP A 14 -8.76 -2.18 6.08
CA ASP A 14 -10.00 -2.00 5.32
C ASP A 14 -9.77 -1.24 4.02
N LEU A 15 -9.03 -0.13 4.07
CA LEU A 15 -8.65 0.63 2.88
C LEU A 15 -7.92 -0.24 1.85
N LEU A 16 -6.96 -1.06 2.33
CA LEU A 16 -6.18 -1.91 1.44
C LEU A 16 -7.02 -3.05 0.85
N ASN A 17 -7.95 -3.62 1.62
CA ASN A 17 -8.86 -4.66 1.15
C ASN A 17 -9.85 -4.10 0.11
N GLU A 18 -10.41 -2.92 0.35
CA GLU A 18 -11.27 -2.23 -0.60
C GLU A 18 -10.53 -1.94 -1.91
N ALA A 19 -9.29 -1.43 -1.82
CA ALA A 19 -8.44 -1.22 -2.98
C ALA A 19 -8.08 -2.55 -3.68
N ALA A 20 -7.87 -3.64 -2.93
CA ALA A 20 -7.60 -4.96 -3.49
C ALA A 20 -8.76 -5.45 -4.36
N ASN A 21 -9.99 -5.28 -3.87
CA ASN A 21 -11.19 -5.62 -4.61
C ASN A 21 -11.39 -4.71 -5.83
N LYS A 22 -11.26 -3.39 -5.65
CA LYS A 22 -11.49 -2.39 -6.71
C LYS A 22 -10.49 -2.46 -7.85
N PHE A 23 -9.22 -2.71 -7.55
CA PHE A 23 -8.13 -2.71 -8.53
C PHE A 23 -7.62 -4.11 -8.88
N HIS A 24 -8.36 -5.15 -8.47
CA HIS A 24 -8.01 -6.57 -8.66
C HIS A 24 -6.55 -6.87 -8.32
N LEU A 25 -6.13 -6.43 -7.13
CA LEU A 25 -4.75 -6.62 -6.70
C LEU A 25 -4.47 -8.10 -6.45
N SER A 26 -3.40 -8.61 -7.06
CA SER A 26 -2.86 -9.91 -6.64
C SER A 26 -2.30 -9.82 -5.22
N MET A 27 -2.19 -10.96 -4.54
CA MET A 27 -1.55 -11.03 -3.22
C MET A 27 -0.12 -10.45 -3.23
N ARG A 28 0.59 -10.56 -4.36
CA ARG A 28 1.92 -9.93 -4.55
C ARG A 28 1.82 -8.40 -4.59
N ALA A 29 0.84 -7.85 -5.30
CA ALA A 29 0.61 -6.41 -5.35
C ALA A 29 0.17 -5.86 -3.98
N TYR A 30 -0.72 -6.57 -3.29
CA TYR A 30 -1.14 -6.27 -1.91
C TYR A 30 0.07 -6.14 -0.98
N ASN A 31 0.91 -7.18 -0.94
CA ASN A 31 2.11 -7.19 -0.10
C ASN A 31 3.11 -6.09 -0.48
N ARG A 32 3.25 -5.78 -1.77
CA ARG A 32 4.10 -4.67 -2.21
C ARG A 32 3.59 -3.34 -1.68
N ILE A 33 2.28 -3.09 -1.72
CA ILE A 33 1.70 -1.85 -1.18
C ILE A 33 1.96 -1.74 0.31
N LEU A 34 1.78 -2.81 1.09
CA LEU A 34 2.12 -2.80 2.52
C LEU A 34 3.58 -2.48 2.78
N ARG A 35 4.51 -3.04 2.00
CA ARG A 35 5.94 -2.75 2.13
C ARG A 35 6.25 -1.29 1.83
N VAL A 36 5.71 -0.75 0.75
CA VAL A 36 5.91 0.66 0.37
C VAL A 36 5.32 1.58 1.43
N ALA A 37 4.10 1.31 1.90
CA ALA A 37 3.46 2.09 2.97
C ALA A 37 4.32 2.13 4.24
N ARG A 38 4.90 0.99 4.66
CA ARG A 38 5.83 0.95 5.79
C ARG A 38 7.08 1.76 5.54
N THR A 39 7.71 1.62 4.38
CA THR A 39 8.88 2.43 4.03
C THR A 39 8.58 3.93 4.09
N ILE A 40 7.40 4.37 3.65
CA ILE A 40 7.01 5.79 3.76
C ILE A 40 6.84 6.18 5.24
N ALA A 41 6.19 5.35 6.06
CA ALA A 41 6.03 5.61 7.49
C ALA A 41 7.38 5.67 8.23
N ASP A 42 8.29 4.75 7.91
CA ASP A 42 9.65 4.70 8.43
C ASP A 42 10.42 5.98 8.06
N LEU A 43 10.31 6.44 6.81
CA LEU A 43 10.93 7.69 6.36
C LEU A 43 10.34 8.93 7.04
N GLU A 44 9.07 8.89 7.44
CA GLU A 44 8.38 9.98 8.16
C GLU A 44 8.58 9.90 9.68
N ASN A 45 9.30 8.88 10.19
CA ASN A 45 9.45 8.58 11.63
C ASN A 45 8.10 8.46 12.36
N VAL A 46 7.11 7.86 11.70
CA VAL A 46 5.76 7.67 12.26
C VAL A 46 5.52 6.20 12.59
N ASP A 47 5.50 5.86 13.89
CA ASP A 47 5.29 4.49 14.37
C ASP A 47 3.82 4.02 14.30
N LYS A 48 2.86 4.93 14.16
CA LYS A 48 1.42 4.61 14.23
C LYS A 48 0.61 5.32 13.15
N GLY A 49 -0.26 4.56 12.48
CA GLY A 49 -1.20 5.09 11.48
C GLY A 49 -0.81 4.73 10.04
N LEU A 50 -1.01 3.47 9.67
CA LEU A 50 -0.66 2.99 8.33
C LEU A 50 -1.63 3.47 7.23
N LYS A 51 -2.83 3.95 7.56
CA LYS A 51 -3.89 4.30 6.59
C LYS A 51 -3.44 5.36 5.58
N VAL A 52 -2.87 6.48 6.05
CA VAL A 52 -2.37 7.56 5.19
C VAL A 52 -1.23 7.06 4.29
N HIS A 53 -0.34 6.25 4.84
CA HIS A 53 0.78 5.68 4.11
C HIS A 53 0.34 4.65 3.06
N ILE A 54 -0.70 3.85 3.35
CA ILE A 54 -1.34 2.94 2.39
C ILE A 54 -1.97 3.74 1.25
N ALA A 55 -2.67 4.84 1.54
CA ALA A 55 -3.22 5.72 0.52
C ALA A 55 -2.11 6.31 -0.38
N LYS A 56 -1.01 6.80 0.20
CA LYS A 56 0.17 7.27 -0.56
C LYS A 56 0.75 6.17 -1.47
N ALA A 57 0.95 4.97 -0.93
CA ALA A 57 1.48 3.83 -1.68
C ALA A 57 0.56 3.39 -2.84
N LEU A 58 -0.76 3.42 -2.63
CA LEU A 58 -1.75 3.16 -3.68
C LEU A 58 -1.66 4.19 -4.80
N SER A 59 -1.59 5.48 -4.47
CA SER A 59 -1.46 6.57 -5.44
C SER A 59 -0.20 6.40 -6.31
N TYR A 60 0.94 6.04 -5.73
CA TYR A 60 2.16 5.76 -6.49
C TYR A 60 2.01 4.58 -7.45
N ARG A 61 1.29 3.52 -7.06
CA ARG A 61 1.04 2.37 -7.95
C ARG A 61 0.17 2.76 -9.14
N ILE A 62 -0.89 3.53 -8.92
CA ILE A 62 -1.81 3.97 -9.98
C ILE A 62 -1.03 4.83 -10.98
N LEU A 63 -0.24 5.79 -10.49
CA LEU A 63 0.60 6.64 -11.33
C LEU A 63 1.62 5.81 -12.13
N SER A 64 2.28 4.84 -11.50
CA SER A 64 3.22 3.95 -12.18
C SER A 64 2.56 3.10 -13.25
N SER A 65 1.34 2.59 -12.99
CA SER A 65 0.59 1.79 -13.96
C SER A 65 0.13 2.64 -15.15
N PHE A 66 -0.30 3.87 -14.89
CA PHE A 66 -0.62 4.86 -15.91
C PHE A 66 0.62 5.13 -16.78
N PHE A 67 1.75 5.48 -16.17
CA PHE A 67 2.98 5.76 -16.92
C PHE A 67 3.43 4.58 -17.80
N ALA A 68 3.27 3.34 -17.31
CA ALA A 68 3.58 2.13 -18.07
C ALA A 68 2.65 1.88 -19.28
N ILE A 69 1.43 2.42 -19.27
CA ILE A 69 0.50 2.36 -20.40
C ILE A 69 0.81 3.46 -21.43
N TYR A 70 1.15 4.66 -20.97
CA TYR A 70 1.31 5.85 -21.83
C TYR A 70 2.70 5.97 -22.48
N LEU A 71 3.72 5.30 -21.93
CA LEU A 71 5.05 5.24 -22.53
C LEU A 71 5.32 3.98 -23.36
N ARG A 72 4.27 3.24 -23.71
CA ARG A 72 4.30 2.11 -24.63
C ARG A 72 3.69 2.50 -25.95
#